data_AF-A0A835PD50-F1
#
_entry.id   AF-A0A835PD50-F1
#
_cell.length_a   1.000
_cell.length_b   1.000
_cell.length_c   1.000
_cell.angle_alpha   90.00
_cell.angle_beta   90.00
_cell.angle_gamma   90.00
#
_symmetry.space_group_name_H-M   'P 1'
#
loop_
_entity.id
_entity.type
_entity.pdbx_description
1 polymer ?
#
loop_
_entity_poly.entity_id
_entity_poly.type
_entity_poly.pdbx_seq_one_letter_code
_entity_poly.pdbx_strand_id
1 'polypeptide(L)' 'MEIVVSKDQVEEVVNKIIEEARTGEIGDGKIFLIPVSDVIRVRTGERGEKAERMVGGRADMISIVTPA' A
#
# COMPACT_ATOMS: atom_id res chain seq x y z
N MET A 1 -2.35 -0.62 12.88
CA MET A 1 -1.54 -0.44 11.66
C MET A 1 -2.44 0.18 10.61
N GLU A 2 -2.00 1.25 9.98
CA GLU A 2 -2.75 1.95 8.93
C GLU A 2 -1.83 2.12 7.74
N ILE A 3 -2.31 1.71 6.57
CA ILE A 3 -1.53 1.72 5.34
C ILE A 3 -2.44 2.28 4.26
N VAL A 4 -2.01 3.37 3.63
CA VAL A 4 -2.67 3.96 2.46
C VAL A 4 -1.82 3.63 1.24
N VAL A 5 -2.43 2.98 0.26
CA VAL A 5 -1.79 2.55 -0.99
C VAL A 5 -2.71 2.82 -2.17
N SER A 6 -2.14 2.83 -3.37
CA SER A 6 -2.89 2.84 -4.62
C SER A 6 -3.77 1.60 -4.79
N LYS A 7 -4.86 1.74 -5.56
CA LYS A 7 -5.90 0.71 -5.72
C LYS A 7 -5.35 -0.62 -6.25
N ASP A 8 -4.37 -0.57 -7.13
CA ASP A 8 -3.70 -1.73 -7.74
C ASP A 8 -2.80 -2.51 -6.77
N GLN A 9 -2.44 -1.93 -5.62
CA GLN A 9 -1.60 -2.57 -4.60
C GLN A 9 -2.40 -3.21 -3.47
N VAL A 10 -3.72 -2.94 -3.38
CA VAL A 10 -4.56 -3.33 -2.23
C VAL A 10 -4.50 -4.84 -1.98
N GLU A 11 -4.76 -5.67 -2.99
CA GLU A 11 -4.82 -7.12 -2.84
C GLU A 11 -3.48 -7.71 -2.38
N GLU A 12 -2.37 -7.19 -2.89
CA GLU A 12 -1.05 -7.66 -2.52
C GLU A 12 -0.70 -7.33 -1.07
N VAL A 13 -1.01 -6.11 -0.62
CA VAL A 13 -0.79 -5.70 0.77
C VAL A 13 -1.66 -6.54 1.71
N VAL A 14 -2.93 -6.74 1.37
CA VAL A 14 -3.85 -7.58 2.17
C VAL A 14 -3.30 -9.01 2.28
N ASN A 15 -2.91 -9.62 1.17
CA ASN A 15 -2.38 -10.97 1.16
C ASN A 15 -1.09 -11.07 1.99
N LYS A 16 -0.19 -10.08 1.90
CA LYS A 16 1.05 -10.11 2.68
C LYS A 16 0.79 -9.96 4.18
N ILE A 17 -0.15 -9.12 4.58
CA ILE A 17 -0.54 -9.01 5.99
C ILE A 17 -1.13 -10.33 6.49
N ILE A 18 -2.00 -10.97 5.72
CA ILE A 18 -2.60 -12.27 6.10
C ILE A 18 -1.52 -13.35 6.23
N GLU A 19 -0.60 -13.44 5.27
CA GLU A 19 0.50 -14.41 5.27
C GLU A 19 1.34 -14.32 6.55
N GLU A 20 1.69 -13.10 6.95
CA GLU A 20 2.61 -12.87 8.09
C GLU A 20 1.89 -12.85 9.45
N ALA A 21 0.65 -12.36 9.51
CA ALA A 21 -0.06 -12.15 10.77
C ALA A 21 -0.91 -13.36 11.21
N ARG A 22 -1.22 -14.29 10.30
CA ARG A 22 -2.10 -15.43 10.59
C ARG A 22 -1.38 -16.49 11.43
N THR A 23 -1.90 -16.75 12.62
CA THR A 23 -1.46 -17.88 13.48
C THR A 23 -2.34 -19.11 13.30
N GLY A 24 -3.57 -18.93 12.82
CA GLY A 24 -4.58 -19.99 12.72
C GLY A 24 -5.54 -20.05 13.90
N GLU A 25 -5.31 -19.24 14.93
CA GLU A 25 -6.11 -19.20 16.15
C GLU A 25 -7.17 -18.09 16.13
N ILE A 26 -8.19 -18.24 16.98
CA ILE A 26 -9.20 -17.19 17.17
C ILE A 26 -8.50 -15.97 17.78
N GLY A 27 -8.53 -14.85 17.06
CA GLY A 27 -7.92 -13.60 17.51
C GLY A 27 -6.93 -12.99 16.53
N ASP A 28 -6.61 -13.65 15.42
CA ASP A 28 -5.70 -13.14 14.35
C ASP A 28 -6.09 -11.74 13.82
N GLY A 29 -7.35 -11.34 13.99
CA GLY A 29 -7.81 -9.97 13.77
C GLY A 29 -8.70 -9.80 12.54
N LYS A 30 -8.83 -8.56 12.08
CA LYS A 30 -9.61 -8.17 10.91
C LYS A 30 -8.88 -7.08 10.13
N ILE A 31 -9.01 -7.09 8.81
CA ILE A 31 -8.54 -6.04 7.92
C ILE A 31 -9.77 -5.29 7.41
N PHE A 32 -9.72 -3.95 7.49
CA PHE A 32 -10.78 -3.09 6.96
C PHE A 32 -10.24 -2.29 5.79
N LEU A 33 -11.01 -2.25 4.70
CA LEU A 33 -10.71 -1.42 3.53
C LEU A 33 -11.53 -0.15 3.63
N ILE A 34 -10.85 1.00 3.65
CA ILE A 34 -11.48 2.31 3.74
C ILE A 34 -11.04 3.13 2.51
N PRO A 35 -11.99 3.68 1.73
CA PRO A 35 -11.65 4.51 0.58
C PRO A 35 -11.02 5.83 1.03
N VAL A 36 -9.85 6.15 0.49
CA VAL A 36 -9.17 7.45 0.69
C VAL A 36 -9.31 8.27 -0.57
N SER A 37 -9.83 9.50 -0.45
CA SER A 37 -10.13 10.35 -1.61
C SER A 37 -8.94 11.16 -2.12
N ASP A 38 -8.01 11.56 -1.25
CA ASP A 38 -6.80 12.31 -1.62
C ASP A 38 -5.70 12.05 -0.60
N VAL A 39 -4.44 12.18 -1.03
CA VAL A 39 -3.24 12.07 -0.20
C VAL A 39 -2.41 13.32 -0.42
N ILE A 40 -1.95 13.97 0.66
CA ILE A 40 -1.18 15.21 0.57
C ILE A 40 0.14 15.07 1.31
N ARG A 41 1.25 15.35 0.61
CA ARG A 41 2.58 15.37 1.21
C ARG A 41 2.89 16.77 1.72
N VAL A 42 2.80 16.97 3.04
CA VAL A 42 2.97 18.29 3.68
C VAL A 42 4.24 19.02 3.26
N ARG A 43 5.37 18.32 3.15
CA ARG A 43 6.66 18.92 2.80
C ARG A 43 6.69 19.58 1.42
N THR A 44 5.98 19.02 0.43
CA THR A 44 6.06 19.44 -0.98
C THR A 44 4.75 20.01 -1.51
N GLY A 45 3.64 19.78 -0.83
CA GLY A 45 2.30 20.14 -1.30
C GLY A 45 1.78 19.24 -2.42
N GLU A 46 2.49 18.17 -2.78
CA GLU A 46 2.04 17.19 -3.77
C GLU A 46 0.76 16.52 -3.32
N ARG A 47 -0.08 16.12 -4.29
CA ARG A 47 -1.38 15.48 -4.09
C ARG A 47 -1.53 14.17 -4.87
N GLY A 48 -2.53 13.37 -4.50
CA GLY A 48 -2.87 12.11 -5.15
C GLY A 48 -1.69 11.14 -5.23
N GLU A 49 -1.53 10.47 -6.38
CA GLU A 49 -0.47 9.47 -6.60
C GLU A 49 0.95 10.01 -6.34
N LYS A 50 1.23 11.28 -6.67
CA LYS A 50 2.57 11.85 -6.43
C LYS A 50 2.90 11.96 -4.94
N ALA A 51 1.87 12.21 -4.12
CA ALA A 51 2.01 12.28 -2.68
C ALA A 51 2.11 10.90 -2.03
N GLU A 52 1.32 9.95 -2.54
CA GLU A 52 1.29 8.55 -2.10
C GLU A 52 2.60 7.82 -2.46
N ARG A 53 3.11 8.02 -3.68
CA ARG A 53 4.28 7.32 -4.20
C ARG A 53 5.55 7.65 -3.42
N MET A 54 6.21 6.61 -2.92
CA MET A 54 7.49 6.70 -2.22
C MET A 54 8.64 6.31 -3.15
N VAL A 55 9.74 7.08 -3.10
CA VAL A 55 10.96 6.79 -3.86
C VAL A 55 11.62 5.52 -3.31
N GLY A 56 12.01 4.61 -4.20
CA GLY A 56 12.53 3.28 -3.85
C GLY A 56 11.43 2.30 -3.46
N GLY A 57 10.16 2.70 -3.59
CA GLY A 57 9.01 1.85 -3.32
C GLY A 57 8.72 0.85 -4.44
N ARG A 58 7.66 0.06 -4.25
CA ARG A 58 7.21 -0.95 -5.21
C ARG A 58 7.03 -0.41 -6.63
N ALA A 59 6.44 0.78 -6.78
CA ALA A 59 6.23 1.42 -8.07
C ALA A 59 7.53 1.72 -8.83
N ASP A 60 8.65 1.92 -8.12
CA ASP A 60 9.97 2.06 -8.74
C ASP A 60 10.55 0.70 -9.10
N MET A 61 10.40 -0.32 -8.25
CA MET A 61 10.92 -1.66 -8.51
C MET A 61 10.28 -2.34 -9.72
N ILE A 62 8.97 -2.19 -9.95
CA ILE A 62 8.29 -2.75 -11.13
C ILE A 62 8.82 -2.13 -12.43
N SER A 63 9.13 -0.83 -12.43
CA SER A 63 9.65 -0.13 -13.61
C SER A 63 11.05 -0.60 -14.06
N ILE A 64 11.82 -1.21 -13.16
CA ILE A 64 13.16 -1.74 -13.44
C ILE A 64 13.10 -3.13 -14.07
N VAL A 65 12.00 -3.88 -13.85
CA VAL A 65 11.87 -5.30 -14.26
C VAL A 65 11.22 -5.46 -15.64
N THR A 66 10.62 -4.41 -16.21
CA THR A 66 10.10 -4.42 -17.59
C THR A 66 11.05 -3.66 -18.53
N PRO A 67 12.06 -4.30 -19.13
CA PRO A 67 12.69 -3.72 -20.32
C PRO A 67 11.67 -3.80 -21.47
N ALA A 68 11.69 -2.77 -22.32
CA ALA A 68 10.94 -2.74 -23.58
C ALA A 68 11.27 -3.94 -24.48
#